data_AF-A0A8J6MM45-F1
#
_entry.id   AF-A0A8J6MM45-F1
#
_cell.length_a   1.000
_cell.length_b   1.000
_cell.length_c   1.000
_cell.angle_alpha   90.00
_cell.angle_beta   90.00
_cell.angle_gamma   90.00
#
_symmetry.space_group_name_H-M   'P 1'
#
loop_
_entity.id
_entity.type
_entity.pdbx_description
1 polymer ?
#
loop_
_entity_poly.entity_id
_entity_poly.type
_entity_poly.pdbx_seq_one_letter_code
_entity_poly.pdbx_strand_id
1 'polypeptide(L)'
;MVDERDASAFLVGFLSKFTMLIEQELLSIRQNVVNTVEAVMGGIESISDDIGKNRLDADQILEFTYLTPDVETEILLEDIQRVADELIESVYRQVEGGSASSGSVTTSKSEAVVQNRLNRLSSKVDQSKGLLTTLDSSLNSKVLTIVGALSSEDLIAQRLEHTILSLKSLQTGLSFVLIDYEERCREEEIERVVKSILAYTFRQYTTEEEKVRFHQIFGKISA
;
A
#
# COMPACT_ATOMS: atom_id res chain seq x y z
N MET A 1 -40.38 -49.29 -14.76
CA MET A 1 -39.16 -49.19 -13.92
C MET A 1 -37.96 -48.77 -14.77
N VAL A 2 -38.13 -47.71 -15.58
CA VAL A 2 -37.10 -47.09 -16.42
C VAL A 2 -37.47 -45.63 -16.34
N ASP A 3 -36.72 -44.82 -15.56
CA ASP A 3 -36.66 -43.34 -15.62
C ASP A 3 -35.84 -42.74 -14.45
N GLU A 4 -35.56 -43.48 -13.37
CA GLU A 4 -34.73 -42.96 -12.25
C GLU A 4 -33.24 -42.72 -12.60
N ARG A 5 -32.79 -43.19 -13.77
CA ARG A 5 -31.39 -43.03 -14.19
C ARG A 5 -31.05 -41.63 -14.73
N ASP A 6 -32.04 -40.83 -15.16
CA ASP A 6 -31.75 -39.50 -15.73
C ASP A 6 -31.65 -38.40 -14.68
N ALA A 7 -32.54 -38.38 -13.69
CA ALA A 7 -32.59 -37.35 -12.65
C ALA A 7 -31.31 -37.33 -11.77
N SER A 8 -30.81 -38.51 -11.41
CA SER A 8 -29.58 -38.67 -10.63
C SER A 8 -28.33 -38.31 -11.44
N ALA A 9 -28.27 -38.72 -12.72
CA ALA A 9 -27.18 -38.35 -13.63
C ALA A 9 -27.15 -36.83 -13.91
N PHE A 10 -28.32 -36.21 -14.06
CA PHE A 10 -28.47 -34.77 -14.20
C PHE A 10 -27.95 -34.01 -12.97
N LEU A 11 -28.34 -34.45 -11.76
CA LEU A 11 -27.87 -33.84 -10.52
C LEU A 11 -26.35 -33.97 -10.35
N VAL A 12 -25.77 -35.14 -10.64
CA VAL A 12 -24.32 -35.35 -10.61
C VAL A 12 -23.61 -34.45 -11.63
N GLY A 13 -24.15 -34.31 -12.84
CA GLY A 13 -23.63 -33.41 -13.85
C GLY A 13 -23.69 -31.93 -13.43
N PHE A 14 -24.78 -31.51 -12.79
CA PHE A 14 -24.91 -30.18 -12.21
C PHE A 14 -23.89 -29.95 -11.09
N LEU A 15 -23.78 -30.88 -10.13
CA LEU A 15 -22.83 -30.77 -9.02
C LEU A 15 -21.39 -30.69 -9.51
N SER A 16 -21.02 -31.50 -10.51
CA SER A 16 -19.68 -31.42 -11.12
C SER A 16 -19.40 -30.04 -11.72
N LYS A 17 -20.35 -29.47 -12.48
CA LYS A 17 -20.21 -28.12 -13.04
C LYS A 17 -20.18 -27.04 -11.97
N PHE A 18 -20.97 -27.20 -10.91
CA PHE A 18 -21.01 -26.26 -9.80
C PHE A 18 -19.71 -26.30 -8.99
N THR A 19 -19.13 -27.48 -8.75
CA THR A 19 -17.80 -27.62 -8.16
C THR A 19 -16.74 -26.92 -9.01
N MET A 20 -16.79 -27.07 -10.34
CA MET A 20 -15.87 -26.39 -11.26
C MET A 20 -15.99 -24.86 -11.17
N LEU A 21 -17.22 -24.34 -11.06
CA LEU A 21 -17.46 -22.91 -10.84
C LEU A 21 -16.82 -22.43 -9.53
N ILE A 22 -17.08 -23.13 -8.42
CA ILE A 22 -16.55 -22.75 -7.10
C ILE A 22 -15.02 -22.85 -7.07
N GLU A 23 -14.43 -23.87 -7.71
CA GLU A 23 -12.98 -24.02 -7.80
C GLU A 23 -12.34 -22.85 -8.56
N GLN A 24 -12.93 -22.44 -9.69
CA GLN A 24 -12.44 -21.28 -10.44
C GLN A 24 -12.55 -19.97 -9.65
N GLU A 25 -13.66 -19.75 -8.93
CA GLU A 25 -13.82 -18.57 -8.07
C GLU A 25 -12.79 -18.57 -6.94
N LEU A 26 -12.55 -19.70 -6.27
CA LEU A 26 -11.53 -19.82 -5.23
C LEU A 26 -10.11 -19.60 -5.76
N LEU A 27 -9.80 -20.11 -6.95
CA LEU A 27 -8.51 -19.85 -7.61
C LEU A 27 -8.34 -18.36 -7.94
N SER A 28 -9.39 -17.70 -8.42
CA SER A 28 -9.35 -16.26 -8.69
C SER A 28 -9.16 -15.44 -7.40
N ILE A 29 -9.87 -15.80 -6.33
CA ILE A 29 -9.69 -15.18 -5.01
C ILE A 29 -8.25 -15.37 -4.52
N ARG A 30 -7.71 -16.58 -4.62
CA ARG A 30 -6.33 -16.88 -4.22
C ARG A 30 -5.34 -16.02 -5.00
N GLN A 31 -5.50 -15.90 -6.32
CA GLN A 31 -4.62 -15.07 -7.14
C GLN A 31 -4.68 -13.60 -6.72
N ASN A 32 -5.88 -13.08 -6.44
CA ASN A 32 -6.04 -11.70 -5.96
C ASN A 32 -5.33 -11.50 -4.62
N VAL A 33 -5.47 -12.42 -3.66
CA VAL A 33 -4.75 -12.36 -2.38
C VAL A 33 -3.24 -12.34 -2.59
N VAL A 34 -2.71 -13.21 -3.45
CA VAL A 34 -1.27 -13.25 -3.76
C VAL A 34 -0.81 -11.91 -4.35
N ASN A 35 -1.52 -11.39 -5.35
CA ASN A 35 -1.18 -10.11 -5.97
C ASN A 35 -1.19 -8.95 -4.95
N THR A 36 -2.17 -8.93 -4.03
CA THR A 36 -2.25 -7.92 -2.98
C THR A 36 -1.08 -8.02 -2.01
N VAL A 37 -0.73 -9.23 -1.58
CA VAL A 37 0.44 -9.45 -0.71
C VAL A 37 1.73 -9.06 -1.41
N GLU A 38 1.92 -9.43 -2.67
CA GLU A 38 3.08 -9.05 -3.48
C GLU A 38 3.20 -7.52 -3.63
N ALA A 39 2.09 -6.83 -3.90
CA ALA A 39 2.07 -5.37 -3.98
C ALA A 39 2.44 -4.70 -2.65
N VAL A 40 1.95 -5.25 -1.53
CA VAL A 40 2.29 -4.75 -0.19
C VAL A 40 3.76 -5.03 0.14
N MET A 41 4.26 -6.24 -0.13
CA MET A 41 5.66 -6.61 0.13
C MET A 41 6.62 -5.78 -0.73
N GLY A 42 6.34 -5.59 -2.02
CA GLY A 42 7.14 -4.73 -2.89
C GLY A 42 7.09 -3.26 -2.46
N GLY A 43 5.93 -2.79 -1.98
CA GLY A 43 5.79 -1.48 -1.35
C GLY A 43 6.72 -1.32 -0.14
N ILE A 44 6.67 -2.27 0.80
CA ILE A 44 7.49 -2.29 2.01
C ILE A 44 8.99 -2.38 1.70
N GLU A 45 9.39 -3.27 0.79
CA GLU A 45 10.79 -3.41 0.36
C GLU A 45 11.31 -2.08 -0.19
N SER A 46 10.53 -1.45 -1.06
CA SER A 46 10.92 -0.16 -1.63
C SER A 46 10.96 0.99 -0.61
N ILE A 47 10.11 0.97 0.43
CA ILE A 47 10.20 1.90 1.55
C ILE A 47 11.48 1.65 2.36
N SER A 48 11.81 0.37 2.62
CA SER A 48 13.02 0.00 3.34
C SER A 48 14.28 0.43 2.61
N ASP A 49 14.32 0.28 1.29
CA ASP A 49 15.44 0.71 0.45
C ASP A 49 15.61 2.23 0.47
N ASP A 50 14.52 2.98 0.35
CA ASP A 50 14.53 4.44 0.40
C ASP A 50 14.98 4.95 1.77
N ILE A 51 14.51 4.35 2.87
CA ILE A 51 14.96 4.67 4.23
C ILE A 51 16.44 4.32 4.42
N GLY A 52 16.88 3.17 3.90
CA GLY A 52 18.27 2.72 3.97
C GLY A 52 19.23 3.68 3.27
N LYS A 53 18.88 4.12 2.06
CA LYS A 53 19.65 5.15 1.32
C LYS A 53 19.68 6.46 2.08
N ASN A 54 18.53 6.94 2.55
CA ASN A 54 18.47 8.22 3.23
C ASN A 54 19.22 8.22 4.56
N ARG A 55 19.29 7.06 5.24
CA ARG A 55 20.16 6.87 6.41
C ARG A 55 21.64 6.98 6.04
N LEU A 56 22.08 6.33 4.96
CA LEU A 56 23.46 6.44 4.49
C LEU A 56 23.81 7.88 4.09
N ASP A 57 22.89 8.57 3.42
CA ASP A 57 23.07 9.98 3.05
C ASP A 57 23.15 10.88 4.30
N ALA A 58 22.31 10.62 5.31
CA ALA A 58 22.35 11.34 6.59
C ALA A 58 23.65 11.06 7.37
N ASP A 59 24.11 9.80 7.41
CA ASP A 59 25.36 9.42 8.05
C ASP A 59 26.56 10.09 7.35
N GLN A 60 26.56 10.17 6.01
CA GLN A 60 27.58 10.91 5.25
C GLN A 60 27.56 12.42 5.53
N ILE A 61 26.37 13.02 5.68
CA ILE A 61 26.26 14.44 6.03
C ILE A 61 26.80 14.69 7.45
N LEU A 62 26.47 13.82 8.41
CA LEU A 62 26.98 13.91 9.78
C LEU A 62 28.50 13.71 9.83
N GLU A 63 29.02 12.74 9.07
CA GLU A 63 30.45 12.48 8.97
C GLU A 63 31.20 13.70 8.39
N PHE A 64 30.68 14.28 7.31
CA PHE A 64 31.20 15.50 6.71
C PHE A 64 31.12 16.73 7.63
N THR A 65 30.09 16.81 8.48
CA THR A 65 29.84 18.00 9.32
C THR A 65 30.63 17.97 10.63
N TYR A 66 30.84 16.79 11.22
CA TYR A 66 31.35 16.68 12.60
C TYR A 66 32.60 15.80 12.77
N LEU A 67 32.78 14.75 11.95
CA LEU A 67 33.87 13.77 12.13
C LEU A 67 35.08 14.07 11.24
N THR A 68 34.83 14.52 10.01
CA THR A 68 35.86 14.98 9.06
C THR A 68 35.40 16.28 8.40
N PRO A 69 35.29 17.38 9.18
CA PRO A 69 35.00 18.67 8.59
C PRO A 69 36.09 19.01 7.57
N ASP A 70 35.67 19.38 6.36
CA ASP A 70 36.58 19.95 5.37
C ASP A 70 37.25 21.20 5.97
N VAL A 71 38.47 21.54 5.51
CA VAL A 71 39.28 22.65 6.06
C VAL A 71 38.50 23.97 6.06
N GLU A 72 37.59 24.16 5.10
CA GLU A 72 36.70 25.33 5.06
C GLU A 72 35.67 25.37 6.20
N THR A 73 35.17 24.23 6.66
CA THR A 73 34.16 24.08 7.72
C THR A 73 34.78 24.22 9.11
N GLU A 74 36.00 23.71 9.30
CA GLU A 74 36.77 23.88 10.54
C GLU A 74 37.15 25.36 10.74
N ILE A 75 37.65 26.02 9.69
CA ILE A 75 37.93 27.46 9.72
C ILE A 75 36.65 28.29 9.93
N LEU A 76 35.49 27.85 9.41
CA LEU A 76 34.22 28.54 9.66
C LEU A 76 33.81 28.46 11.14
N LEU A 77 34.03 27.31 11.79
CA LEU A 77 33.78 27.12 13.22
C LEU A 77 34.67 28.02 14.07
N GLU A 78 35.97 28.09 13.75
CA GLU A 78 36.92 28.98 14.41
C GLU A 78 36.59 30.47 14.16
N ASP A 79 36.25 30.85 12.93
CA ASP A 79 35.89 32.22 12.57
C ASP A 79 34.58 32.66 13.24
N ILE A 80 33.57 31.77 13.34
CA ILE A 80 32.32 32.07 14.05
C ILE A 80 32.57 32.21 15.56
N GLN A 81 33.39 31.34 16.16
CA GLN A 81 33.77 31.47 17.57
C GLN A 81 34.51 32.78 17.82
N ARG A 82 35.46 33.13 16.95
CA ARG A 82 36.20 34.38 17.06
C ARG A 82 35.30 35.61 16.92
N VAL A 83 34.37 35.61 15.97
CA VAL A 83 33.39 36.70 15.82
C VAL A 83 32.49 36.78 17.05
N ALA A 84 32.05 35.64 17.59
CA ALA A 84 31.24 35.61 18.81
C ALA A 84 32.03 36.14 20.02
N ASP A 85 33.29 35.77 20.18
CA ASP A 85 34.17 36.24 21.24
C ASP A 85 34.47 37.74 21.10
N GLU A 86 34.72 38.25 19.88
CA GLU A 86 34.88 39.68 19.61
C GLU A 86 33.58 40.48 19.89
N LEU A 87 32.41 39.88 19.65
CA LEU A 87 31.11 40.48 19.97
C LEU A 87 30.86 40.50 21.49
N ILE A 88 31.21 39.42 22.19
CA ILE A 88 31.09 39.35 23.65
C ILE A 88 32.07 40.34 24.30
N GLU A 89 33.32 40.40 23.83
CA GLU A 89 34.33 41.33 24.35
C GLU A 89 33.97 42.79 24.05
N SER A 90 33.43 43.09 22.86
CA SER A 90 32.98 44.45 22.53
C SER A 90 31.77 44.87 23.36
N VAL A 91 30.81 43.99 23.62
CA VAL A 91 29.67 44.25 24.53
C VAL A 91 30.17 44.42 25.97
N TYR A 92 31.12 43.60 26.43
CA TYR A 92 31.69 43.70 27.76
C TYR A 92 32.44 45.02 27.96
N ARG A 93 33.25 45.45 26.96
CA ARG A 93 33.91 46.77 26.96
C ARG A 93 32.94 47.94 26.90
N GLN A 94 31.78 47.78 26.24
CA GLN A 94 30.76 48.81 26.16
C GLN A 94 29.98 48.97 27.48
N VAL A 95 29.92 47.91 28.30
CA VAL A 95 29.31 47.91 29.64
C VAL A 95 30.30 48.40 30.71
N GLU A 96 31.59 48.09 30.61
CA GLU A 96 32.61 48.58 31.56
C GLU A 96 33.14 50.00 31.23
N GLY A 97 33.13 50.39 29.95
CA GLY A 97 33.66 51.68 29.48
C GLY A 97 32.56 52.67 29.13
N GLY A 98 32.10 53.45 30.11
CA GLY A 98 31.18 54.57 29.86
C GLY A 98 31.74 55.57 28.84
N SER A 99 31.11 55.60 27.66
CA SER A 99 31.22 56.62 26.60
C SER A 99 32.63 57.03 26.14
N ALA A 100 33.19 56.38 25.11
CA ALA A 100 33.99 57.06 24.08
C ALA A 100 34.30 56.18 22.84
N SER A 101 34.03 56.76 21.68
CA SER A 101 34.50 56.43 20.32
C SER A 101 33.99 55.14 19.65
N SER A 102 33.10 55.34 18.68
CA SER A 102 32.91 54.45 17.53
C SER A 102 34.24 54.26 16.78
N GLY A 103 35.06 53.32 17.23
CA GLY A 103 36.02 52.66 16.37
C GLY A 103 35.22 51.81 15.39
N SER A 104 35.12 52.26 14.13
CA SER A 104 34.61 51.43 13.05
C SER A 104 35.46 50.17 12.99
N VAL A 105 34.89 49.07 13.47
CA VAL A 105 35.44 47.73 13.36
C VAL A 105 35.53 47.46 11.86
N THR A 106 36.74 47.53 11.30
CA THR A 106 37.01 47.25 9.88
C THR A 106 37.06 45.74 9.65
N THR A 107 35.94 45.05 9.91
CA THR A 107 35.78 43.60 9.64
C THR A 107 35.16 43.32 8.28
N SER A 108 34.93 44.32 7.42
CA SER A 108 34.16 44.16 6.18
C SER A 108 34.72 43.09 5.22
N LYS A 109 36.03 42.77 5.30
CA LYS A 109 36.64 41.65 4.54
C LYS A 109 36.48 40.28 5.20
N SER A 110 36.46 40.22 6.54
CA SER A 110 36.25 38.98 7.30
C SER A 110 34.77 38.57 7.26
N GLU A 111 33.88 39.54 7.48
CA GLU A 111 32.44 39.37 7.45
C GLU A 111 31.95 38.86 6.09
N ALA A 112 32.46 39.40 4.98
CA ALA A 112 32.11 38.94 3.64
C ALA A 112 32.55 37.48 3.36
N VAL A 113 33.68 37.04 3.93
CA VAL A 113 34.17 35.65 3.77
C VAL A 113 33.37 34.69 4.64
N VAL A 114 33.09 35.06 5.89
CA VAL A 114 32.23 34.30 6.82
C VAL A 114 30.82 34.18 6.26
N GLN A 115 30.27 35.25 5.69
CA GLN A 115 28.93 35.25 5.11
C GLN A 115 28.85 34.39 3.84
N ASN A 116 29.90 34.35 3.03
CA ASN A 116 29.95 33.46 1.86
C ASN A 116 30.03 31.97 2.26
N ARG A 117 30.78 31.67 3.32
CA ARG A 117 30.88 30.31 3.89
C ARG A 117 29.59 29.88 4.61
N LEU A 118 28.95 30.80 5.32
CA LEU A 118 27.62 30.59 5.93
C LEU A 118 26.57 30.33 4.85
N ASN A 119 26.59 31.08 3.74
CA ASN A 119 25.70 30.84 2.60
C ASN A 119 25.94 29.46 1.97
N ARG A 120 27.18 28.97 1.96
CA ARG A 120 27.54 27.63 1.45
C ARG A 120 27.11 26.50 2.41
N LEU A 121 27.13 26.75 3.72
CA LEU A 121 26.55 25.85 4.72
C LEU A 121 25.01 25.84 4.63
N SER A 122 24.40 27.03 4.52
CA SER A 122 22.95 27.20 4.32
C SER A 122 22.48 26.47 3.07
N SER A 123 23.20 26.57 1.95
CA SER A 123 22.82 25.87 0.73
C SER A 123 22.88 24.35 0.85
N LYS A 124 23.83 23.81 1.62
CA LYS A 124 23.89 22.37 1.94
C LYS A 124 22.77 21.92 2.89
N VAL A 125 22.41 22.75 3.87
CA VAL A 125 21.27 22.49 4.77
C VAL A 125 19.94 22.56 4.00
N ASP A 126 19.80 23.54 3.10
CA ASP A 126 18.63 23.66 2.23
C ASP A 126 18.54 22.47 1.26
N GLN A 127 19.67 21.98 0.76
CA GLN A 127 19.72 20.76 -0.04
C GLN A 127 19.29 19.53 0.77
N SER A 128 19.73 19.40 2.02
CA SER A 128 19.29 18.33 2.94
C SER A 128 17.79 18.41 3.25
N LYS A 129 17.27 19.62 3.47
CA LYS A 129 15.82 19.85 3.64
C LYS A 129 15.02 19.49 2.39
N GLY A 130 15.56 19.76 1.20
CA GLY A 130 14.99 19.33 -0.08
C GLY A 130 14.97 17.81 -0.25
N LEU A 131 16.00 17.10 0.22
CA LEU A 131 16.04 15.64 0.21
C LEU A 131 14.96 15.05 1.15
N LEU A 132 14.79 15.63 2.34
CA LEU A 132 13.74 15.22 3.28
C LEU A 132 12.33 15.42 2.72
N THR A 133 12.06 16.53 2.03
CA THR A 133 10.74 16.75 1.41
C THR A 133 10.50 15.80 0.23
N THR A 134 11.53 15.45 -0.54
CA THR A 134 11.40 14.42 -1.59
C THR A 134 11.18 13.03 -1.01
N LEU A 135 11.82 12.69 0.12
CA LEU A 135 11.57 11.43 0.80
C LEU A 135 10.15 11.37 1.36
N ASP A 136 9.68 12.43 2.01
CA ASP A 136 8.31 12.51 2.50
C ASP A 136 7.28 12.33 1.36
N SER A 137 7.51 13.00 0.22
CA SER A 137 6.67 12.82 -0.97
C SER A 137 6.72 11.39 -1.53
N SER A 138 7.90 10.76 -1.59
CA SER A 138 8.07 9.38 -2.08
C SER A 138 7.36 8.39 -1.15
N LEU A 139 7.58 8.55 0.16
CA LEU A 139 7.04 7.68 1.19
C LEU A 139 5.51 7.79 1.23
N ASN A 140 4.97 9.01 1.10
CA ASN A 140 3.53 9.24 1.03
C ASN A 140 2.90 8.59 -0.23
N SER A 141 3.57 8.66 -1.38
CA SER A 141 3.14 7.96 -2.60
C SER A 141 3.14 6.43 -2.44
N LYS A 142 4.14 5.87 -1.76
CA LYS A 142 4.23 4.41 -1.50
C LYS A 142 3.20 3.95 -0.49
N VAL A 143 2.95 4.73 0.57
CA VAL A 143 1.88 4.49 1.54
C VAL A 143 0.52 4.50 0.84
N LEU A 144 0.26 5.47 -0.05
CA LEU A 144 -0.96 5.49 -0.86
C LEU A 144 -1.09 4.25 -1.75
N THR A 145 0.01 3.75 -2.29
CA THR A 145 0.02 2.51 -3.10
C THR A 145 -0.33 1.29 -2.24
N ILE A 146 0.22 1.19 -1.03
CA ILE A 146 -0.10 0.12 -0.07
C ILE A 146 -1.57 0.21 0.37
N VAL A 147 -2.08 1.40 0.66
CA VAL A 147 -3.49 1.63 1.02
C VAL A 147 -4.41 1.27 -0.16
N GLY A 148 -4.01 1.62 -1.38
CA GLY A 148 -4.72 1.21 -2.60
C GLY A 148 -4.74 -0.31 -2.78
N ALA A 149 -3.62 -1.00 -2.51
CA ALA A 149 -3.57 -2.46 -2.53
C ALA A 149 -4.46 -3.06 -1.43
N LEU A 150 -4.45 -2.52 -0.21
CA LEU A 150 -5.33 -2.97 0.88
C LEU A 150 -6.81 -2.76 0.56
N SER A 151 -7.18 -1.77 -0.25
CA SER A 151 -8.57 -1.61 -0.70
C SER A 151 -9.09 -2.81 -1.51
N SER A 152 -8.21 -3.64 -2.08
CA SER A 152 -8.59 -4.90 -2.75
C SER A 152 -9.00 -6.02 -1.78
N GLU A 153 -8.72 -5.88 -0.47
CA GLU A 153 -9.18 -6.82 0.56
C GLU A 153 -10.70 -6.86 0.65
N ASP A 154 -11.37 -5.71 0.55
CA ASP A 154 -12.83 -5.63 0.56
C ASP A 154 -13.43 -6.40 -0.64
N LEU A 155 -12.82 -6.27 -1.82
CA LEU A 155 -13.20 -7.03 -3.01
C LEU A 155 -13.00 -8.54 -2.81
N ILE A 156 -11.91 -8.95 -2.15
CA ILE A 156 -11.65 -10.36 -1.80
C ILE A 156 -12.72 -10.88 -0.84
N ALA A 157 -13.03 -10.12 0.21
CA ALA A 157 -14.05 -10.47 1.20
C ALA A 157 -15.43 -10.62 0.55
N GLN A 158 -15.81 -9.67 -0.31
CA GLN A 158 -17.06 -9.70 -1.06
C GLN A 158 -17.16 -10.95 -1.96
N ARG A 159 -16.10 -11.26 -2.72
CA ARG A 159 -16.09 -12.48 -3.57
C ARG A 159 -16.17 -13.77 -2.76
N LEU A 160 -15.51 -13.80 -1.60
CA LEU A 160 -15.60 -14.93 -0.68
C LEU A 160 -17.04 -15.09 -0.14
N GLU A 161 -17.69 -13.97 0.19
CA GLU A 161 -19.09 -13.95 0.62
C GLU A 161 -20.03 -14.49 -0.48
N HIS A 162 -19.87 -14.05 -1.73
CA HIS A 162 -20.65 -14.57 -2.86
C HIS A 162 -20.50 -16.10 -3.02
N THR A 163 -19.28 -16.61 -2.83
CA THR A 163 -18.98 -18.04 -2.88
C THR A 163 -19.68 -18.79 -1.74
N ILE A 164 -19.63 -18.25 -0.52
CA ILE A 164 -20.30 -18.82 0.66
C ILE A 164 -21.83 -18.83 0.46
N LEU A 165 -22.41 -17.74 -0.03
CA LEU A 165 -23.85 -17.64 -0.30
C LEU A 165 -24.30 -18.64 -1.37
N SER A 166 -23.49 -18.83 -2.41
CA SER A 166 -23.74 -19.83 -3.46
C SER A 166 -23.71 -21.26 -2.91
N LEU A 167 -22.75 -21.58 -2.04
CA LEU A 167 -22.68 -22.86 -1.35
C LEU A 167 -23.87 -23.09 -0.40
N LYS A 168 -24.30 -22.05 0.33
CA LYS A 168 -25.49 -22.12 1.18
C LYS A 168 -26.77 -22.35 0.38
N SER A 169 -26.89 -21.73 -0.79
CA SER A 169 -28.02 -21.95 -1.70
C SER A 169 -28.03 -23.38 -2.22
N LEU A 170 -26.86 -23.91 -2.64
CA LEU A 170 -26.70 -25.31 -3.02
C LEU A 170 -27.08 -26.25 -1.88
N GLN A 171 -26.57 -26.03 -0.67
CA GLN A 171 -26.89 -26.83 0.50
C GLN A 171 -28.39 -26.86 0.76
N THR A 172 -29.04 -25.69 0.74
CA THR A 172 -30.48 -25.57 0.97
C THR A 172 -31.29 -26.32 -0.11
N GLY A 173 -30.90 -26.19 -1.38
CA GLY A 173 -31.54 -26.89 -2.49
C GLY A 173 -31.36 -28.41 -2.41
N LEU A 174 -30.16 -28.89 -2.07
CA LEU A 174 -29.91 -30.31 -1.87
C LEU A 174 -30.67 -30.87 -0.66
N SER A 175 -30.70 -30.14 0.46
CA SER A 175 -31.51 -30.51 1.62
C SER A 175 -33.00 -30.59 1.26
N PHE A 176 -33.50 -29.66 0.44
CA PHE A 176 -34.88 -29.70 -0.03
C PHE A 176 -35.19 -30.97 -0.83
N VAL A 177 -34.28 -31.41 -1.70
CA VAL A 177 -34.43 -32.66 -2.49
C VAL A 177 -34.32 -33.91 -1.60
N LEU A 178 -33.46 -33.89 -0.57
CA LEU A 178 -33.22 -35.04 0.31
C LEU A 178 -34.33 -35.28 1.35
N ILE A 179 -35.09 -34.26 1.76
CA ILE A 179 -36.12 -34.39 2.81
C ILE A 179 -37.26 -35.33 2.39
N ASP A 180 -37.72 -35.24 1.14
CA ASP A 180 -38.76 -36.11 0.58
C ASP A 180 -38.26 -36.75 -0.72
N TYR A 181 -37.24 -37.60 -0.61
CA TYR A 181 -36.55 -38.20 -1.76
C TYR A 181 -37.52 -38.89 -2.75
N GLU A 182 -38.54 -39.59 -2.26
CA GLU A 182 -39.49 -40.33 -3.12
C GLU A 182 -40.42 -39.41 -3.94
N GLU A 183 -40.79 -38.23 -3.42
CA GLU A 183 -41.62 -37.27 -4.15
C GLU A 183 -40.78 -36.25 -4.94
N ARG A 184 -39.61 -35.86 -4.41
CA ARG A 184 -38.81 -34.70 -4.88
C ARG A 184 -37.61 -35.03 -5.76
N CYS A 185 -37.27 -36.31 -5.93
CA CYS A 185 -36.29 -36.73 -6.96
C CYS A 185 -36.91 -36.89 -8.36
N ARG A 186 -38.11 -36.35 -8.60
CA ARG A 186 -38.64 -36.22 -9.95
C ARG A 186 -37.80 -35.22 -10.73
N GLU A 187 -37.53 -35.54 -12.00
CA GLU A 187 -36.67 -34.74 -12.88
C GLU A 187 -37.09 -33.26 -12.94
N GLU A 188 -38.40 -33.00 -13.04
CA GLU A 188 -38.96 -31.64 -13.08
C GLU A 188 -38.66 -30.81 -11.80
N GLU A 189 -38.63 -31.45 -10.64
CA GLU A 189 -38.36 -30.77 -9.38
C GLU A 189 -36.87 -30.52 -9.21
N ILE A 190 -36.02 -31.48 -9.59
CA ILE A 190 -34.57 -31.30 -9.60
C ILE A 190 -34.20 -30.16 -10.55
N GLU A 191 -34.78 -30.10 -11.74
CA GLU A 191 -34.53 -29.01 -12.70
C GLU A 191 -34.97 -27.66 -12.13
N ARG A 192 -36.11 -27.59 -11.45
CA ARG A 192 -36.59 -26.36 -10.78
C ARG A 192 -35.65 -25.91 -9.67
N VAL A 193 -35.16 -26.84 -8.85
CA VAL A 193 -34.20 -26.55 -7.78
C VAL A 193 -32.88 -26.06 -8.37
N VAL A 194 -32.37 -26.74 -9.41
CA VAL A 194 -31.14 -26.33 -10.12
C VAL A 194 -31.28 -24.93 -10.71
N LYS A 195 -32.38 -24.62 -11.40
CA LYS A 195 -32.63 -23.27 -11.94
C LYS A 195 -32.71 -22.22 -10.84
N SER A 196 -33.32 -22.55 -9.69
CA SER A 196 -33.40 -21.65 -8.54
C SER A 196 -32.01 -21.36 -7.95
N ILE A 197 -31.16 -22.39 -7.78
CA ILE A 197 -29.78 -22.23 -7.29
C ILE A 197 -28.98 -21.38 -8.26
N LEU A 198 -29.05 -21.68 -9.56
CA LEU A 198 -28.34 -20.94 -10.61
C LEU A 198 -28.76 -19.46 -10.67
N ALA A 199 -30.07 -19.19 -10.63
CA ALA A 199 -30.58 -17.82 -10.61
C ALA A 199 -30.16 -17.06 -9.35
N TYR A 200 -30.17 -17.71 -8.19
CA TYR A 200 -29.71 -17.11 -6.94
C TYR A 200 -28.22 -16.79 -7.00
N THR A 201 -27.38 -17.75 -7.40
CA THR A 201 -25.93 -17.58 -7.54
C THR A 201 -25.60 -16.46 -8.54
N PHE A 202 -26.25 -16.44 -9.70
CA PHE A 202 -26.03 -15.40 -10.70
C PHE A 202 -26.37 -13.99 -10.18
N ARG A 203 -27.45 -13.87 -9.39
CA ARG A 203 -27.88 -12.59 -8.81
C ARG A 203 -26.90 -12.03 -7.78
N GLN A 204 -26.13 -12.89 -7.10
CA GLN A 204 -25.13 -12.43 -6.13
C GLN A 204 -23.91 -11.80 -6.83
N TYR A 205 -23.63 -12.14 -8.08
CA TYR A 205 -22.48 -11.61 -8.78
C TYR A 205 -22.64 -10.13 -9.10
N THR A 206 -21.69 -9.35 -8.59
CA THR A 206 -21.62 -7.91 -8.81
C THR A 206 -20.68 -7.56 -9.96
N THR A 207 -19.71 -8.43 -10.27
CA THR A 207 -18.73 -8.18 -11.33
C THR A 207 -19.11 -8.86 -12.65
N GLU A 208 -18.81 -8.22 -13.78
CA GLU A 208 -19.06 -8.80 -15.11
C GLU A 208 -18.20 -10.03 -15.38
N GLU A 209 -16.99 -10.11 -14.83
CA GLU A 209 -16.14 -11.29 -14.96
C GLU A 209 -16.78 -12.56 -14.36
N GLU A 210 -17.35 -12.45 -13.15
CA GLU A 210 -18.06 -13.56 -12.50
C GLU A 210 -19.24 -14.01 -13.36
N LYS A 211 -20.00 -13.05 -13.91
CA LYS A 211 -21.13 -13.34 -14.81
C LYS A 211 -20.70 -14.03 -16.10
N VAL A 212 -19.58 -13.61 -16.69
CA VAL A 212 -19.03 -14.23 -17.91
C VAL A 212 -18.59 -15.67 -17.62
N ARG A 213 -17.87 -15.91 -16.52
CA ARG A 213 -17.48 -17.27 -16.09
C ARG A 213 -18.69 -18.15 -15.84
N PHE A 214 -19.71 -17.62 -15.15
CA PHE A 214 -20.96 -18.32 -14.93
C PHE A 214 -21.64 -18.73 -16.24
N HIS A 215 -21.72 -17.83 -17.22
CA HIS A 215 -22.30 -18.13 -18.53
C HIS A 215 -21.47 -19.14 -19.33
N GLN A 216 -20.14 -19.16 -19.20
CA GLN A 216 -19.30 -20.17 -19.86
C GLN A 216 -19.61 -21.59 -19.36
N ILE A 217 -19.96 -21.74 -18.08
CA ILE A 217 -20.23 -23.04 -17.47
C ILE A 217 -21.71 -23.44 -17.61
N PHE A 218 -22.63 -22.49 -17.42
CA PHE A 218 -24.07 -22.73 -17.30
C PHE A 218 -24.92 -22.10 -18.41
N GLY A 219 -24.35 -21.39 -19.39
CA GLY A 219 -25.11 -20.67 -20.42
C GLY A 219 -26.03 -21.54 -21.29
N LYS A 220 -25.83 -22.87 -21.31
CA LYS A 220 -26.73 -23.84 -21.97
C LYS A 220 -27.79 -24.45 -21.05
N ILE A 221 -27.64 -24.30 -19.73
CA ILE A 221 -28.53 -24.85 -18.68
C ILE A 221 -29.47 -23.75 -18.14
N SER A 222 -29.06 -22.50 -18.25
CA SER A 222 -29.81 -21.32 -17.79
C SER A 222 -30.70 -20.67 -18.86
N ALA A 223 -30.69 -21.17 -20.10
CA ALA A 223 -31.56 -20.72 -21.20
C ALA A 223 -32.84 -21.57 -21.25
#